data_AF-A0A409VJY3-F1
#
_entry.id   AF-A0A409VJY3-F1
#
_cell.length_a   1.000
_cell.length_b   1.000
_cell.length_c   1.000
_cell.angle_alpha   90.00
_cell.angle_beta   90.00
_cell.angle_gamma   90.00
#
_symmetry.space_group_name_H-M   'P 1'
#
loop_
_entity.id
_entity.type
_entity.pdbx_description
1 polymer ?
#
loop_
_entity_poly.entity_id
_entity_poly.type
_entity_poly.pdbx_seq_one_letter_code
_entity_poly.pdbx_strand_id
1 'polypeptide(L)'
;MSPTTPPSTYSHKSGYTDNIVDEAIHEQGRSDVSTSDRRLLDQPQHQSDLNTLKLGHNCPALNPVMAGSPSTLECLCIDPRELTGERVNESMRQVEDEQLLVKPRHEDAQLRKVSVIDCLPLEVLSEIFFLCLPVSTFIQPSTQQGPLLFNQVCSLWRQVCISSPRLWGSLCTMRREIPAFDSGTPPSFEDISRKDRNWNALVSLWISRSRDIPMQIRAKLAEGEADEALWDIIQSAHRRWQKVDFDLSDITTYSIDPFEPGDEYPLLKSICIRDRRGVPWEAPESWSTMSNKAPMLHDFAWELPRSESIPFQRNDLQLNWAKLTRLVLYHPLTAQECFNILSSTPHIVSVTFQRISFSSEVVFATLCLPFLTSIGVTVDYTLTPQFLFDTLTLPALKDLLVNCHGDWDRQSFMGFINRSKCRLESLNFYYLSITEDDLMDYLSMHEGSLAEVTIQGPRGYITDRMLERLTDNGVDPVWCPNLQIVALYEALNCSPGSVAQMARSRLDTPNRGPTLRRKTLRIMEFYSNEIEVEQMKELKDHGLVLILYDQNGERVPFTKDDMERLRQYQKEGLVLHSYASQIGFGPTESEDVL
;
A
#
# COMPACT_ATOMS: atom_id res chain seq x y z
N MET A 1 -74.40 -2.85 -42.15
CA MET A 1 -73.95 -4.01 -41.37
C MET A 1 -72.56 -3.71 -40.82
N SER A 2 -72.34 -4.10 -39.58
CA SER A 2 -71.60 -3.36 -38.55
C SER A 2 -70.10 -3.71 -38.40
N PRO A 3 -69.31 -2.89 -37.67
CA PRO A 3 -67.89 -3.09 -37.30
C PRO A 3 -67.72 -3.51 -35.81
N THR A 4 -66.49 -3.86 -35.35
CA THR A 4 -65.79 -3.44 -34.07
C THR A 4 -64.65 -4.38 -33.59
N THR A 5 -63.42 -3.83 -33.46
CA THR A 5 -62.43 -3.74 -32.32
C THR A 5 -62.07 -4.91 -31.32
N PRO A 6 -60.89 -4.82 -30.60
CA PRO A 6 -60.05 -5.90 -29.99
C PRO A 6 -60.19 -5.96 -28.42
N PRO A 7 -59.19 -6.24 -27.52
CA PRO A 7 -57.91 -7.03 -27.48
C PRO A 7 -57.86 -8.02 -26.24
N SER A 8 -56.74 -8.72 -25.92
CA SER A 8 -56.35 -9.06 -24.51
C SER A 8 -55.03 -9.86 -24.32
N THR A 9 -54.33 -9.48 -23.26
CA THR A 9 -53.22 -10.09 -22.50
C THR A 9 -53.65 -11.30 -21.65
N TYR A 10 -52.74 -12.23 -21.26
CA TYR A 10 -52.79 -12.88 -19.93
C TYR A 10 -51.45 -13.54 -19.50
N SER A 11 -51.08 -13.24 -18.25
CA SER A 11 -50.08 -13.88 -17.38
C SER A 11 -50.66 -15.07 -16.61
N HIS A 12 -49.86 -16.06 -16.16
CA HIS A 12 -49.80 -16.51 -14.75
C HIS A 12 -48.91 -17.75 -14.46
N LYS A 13 -48.02 -17.58 -13.47
CA LYS A 13 -47.75 -18.36 -12.23
C LYS A 13 -47.63 -19.90 -12.23
N SER A 14 -46.43 -20.32 -11.81
CA SER A 14 -46.07 -21.19 -10.66
C SER A 14 -47.12 -22.08 -9.98
N GLY A 15 -46.73 -23.33 -9.71
CA GLY A 15 -47.30 -24.21 -8.69
C GLY A 15 -46.35 -25.36 -8.34
N TYR A 16 -45.94 -25.41 -7.08
CA TYR A 16 -45.22 -26.50 -6.36
C TYR A 16 -45.95 -27.85 -6.42
N THR A 17 -45.22 -28.98 -6.35
CA THR A 17 -45.17 -29.94 -5.21
C THR A 17 -44.66 -31.34 -5.61
N ASP A 18 -43.73 -31.85 -4.78
CA ASP A 18 -43.68 -33.20 -4.18
C ASP A 18 -43.33 -34.49 -4.97
N ASN A 19 -42.09 -34.96 -4.67
CA ASN A 19 -41.76 -36.18 -3.90
C ASN A 19 -41.70 -37.61 -4.52
N ILE A 20 -40.55 -38.24 -4.20
CA ILE A 20 -40.28 -39.64 -3.78
C ILE A 20 -39.97 -40.70 -4.87
N VAL A 21 -39.16 -41.68 -4.42
CA VAL A 21 -38.87 -43.04 -4.94
C VAL A 21 -37.48 -43.10 -5.63
N ASP A 22 -36.47 -43.91 -5.28
CA ASP A 22 -36.38 -45.17 -4.53
C ASP A 22 -34.93 -45.39 -4.04
N GLU A 23 -34.76 -46.01 -2.86
CA GLU A 23 -33.51 -46.72 -2.54
C GLU A 23 -33.82 -48.00 -1.75
N ALA A 24 -33.28 -49.11 -2.26
CA ALA A 24 -33.33 -50.47 -1.75
C ALA A 24 -32.00 -51.13 -2.17
N ILE A 25 -31.30 -52.01 -1.44
CA ILE A 25 -31.57 -52.79 -0.23
C ILE A 25 -30.24 -53.56 0.09
N HIS A 26 -30.16 -54.09 1.32
CA HIS A 26 -29.30 -55.19 1.84
C HIS A 26 -27.88 -54.83 2.34
N GLU A 27 -27.64 -54.78 3.68
CA GLU A 27 -27.55 -55.90 4.68
C GLU A 27 -26.21 -56.67 4.56
N GLN A 28 -25.51 -57.12 5.60
CA GLN A 28 -25.81 -57.42 7.01
C GLN A 28 -24.48 -57.77 7.70
N GLY A 29 -24.41 -57.64 9.04
CA GLY A 29 -23.78 -58.70 9.84
C GLY A 29 -22.88 -58.30 11.03
N ARG A 30 -23.47 -58.40 12.24
CA ARG A 30 -22.95 -59.07 13.49
C ARG A 30 -21.68 -58.50 14.16
N SER A 31 -21.49 -58.50 15.49
CA SER A 31 -22.20 -59.05 16.67
C SER A 31 -21.47 -58.63 17.97
N ASP A 32 -22.24 -58.29 19.00
CA ASP A 32 -22.20 -58.66 20.45
C ASP A 32 -20.94 -58.60 21.37
N VAL A 33 -21.30 -58.36 22.66
CA VAL A 33 -20.66 -58.68 23.98
C VAL A 33 -20.04 -57.47 24.72
N SER A 34 -20.71 -56.89 25.75
CA SER A 34 -20.64 -57.17 27.21
C SER A 34 -19.23 -56.92 27.82
N THR A 35 -18.96 -56.27 28.96
CA THR A 35 -19.68 -56.04 30.23
C THR A 35 -18.90 -54.99 31.08
N SER A 36 -19.59 -54.32 32.00
CA SER A 36 -19.14 -53.85 33.35
C SER A 36 -17.83 -53.04 33.54
N ASP A 37 -17.92 -51.78 33.98
CA ASP A 37 -17.70 -51.47 35.41
C ASP A 37 -18.06 -50.01 35.77
N ARG A 38 -18.75 -49.84 36.90
CA ARG A 38 -19.12 -48.55 37.51
C ARG A 38 -18.01 -48.12 38.47
N ARG A 39 -17.54 -46.87 38.37
CA ARG A 39 -17.18 -46.03 39.54
C ARG A 39 -17.29 -44.54 39.17
N LEU A 40 -17.99 -43.84 40.05
CA LEU A 40 -18.44 -42.44 40.00
C LEU A 40 -17.28 -41.45 40.19
N LEU A 41 -17.35 -40.29 39.52
CA LEU A 41 -17.54 -38.96 40.14
C LEU A 41 -17.42 -37.83 39.10
N ASP A 42 -18.50 -37.07 38.96
CA ASP A 42 -18.66 -35.65 38.59
C ASP A 42 -17.75 -35.00 37.53
N GLN A 43 -18.33 -34.77 36.35
CA GLN A 43 -18.04 -33.61 35.49
C GLN A 43 -19.36 -33.05 34.94
N PRO A 44 -19.65 -31.75 35.06
CA PRO A 44 -20.69 -31.12 34.26
C PRO A 44 -20.12 -30.60 32.93
N GLN A 45 -20.96 -30.75 31.93
CA GLN A 45 -20.90 -30.33 30.54
C GLN A 45 -20.65 -28.83 30.36
N HIS A 46 -20.04 -28.44 29.24
CA HIS A 46 -20.30 -27.23 28.43
C HIS A 46 -19.35 -27.34 27.21
N GLN A 47 -19.74 -27.85 26.03
CA GLN A 47 -20.69 -27.33 25.05
C GLN A 47 -20.61 -25.82 24.84
N SER A 48 -19.88 -25.49 23.77
CA SER A 48 -20.03 -24.40 22.80
C SER A 48 -21.18 -23.42 23.02
N ASP A 49 -20.84 -22.13 23.02
CA ASP A 49 -21.36 -21.11 22.09
C ASP A 49 -20.73 -19.74 22.46
N LEU A 50 -20.00 -19.12 21.53
CA LEU A 50 -20.45 -17.97 20.74
C LEU A 50 -20.95 -16.78 21.58
N ASN A 51 -20.07 -15.81 21.84
CA ASN A 51 -20.17 -14.44 21.31
C ASN A 51 -19.43 -13.40 22.19
N THR A 52 -19.07 -12.31 21.51
CA THR A 52 -18.85 -10.95 22.01
C THR A 52 -17.57 -10.67 22.79
N LEU A 53 -16.58 -10.08 22.10
CA LEU A 53 -15.69 -9.09 22.69
C LEU A 53 -15.81 -7.77 21.94
N LYS A 54 -16.66 -6.91 22.51
CA LYS A 54 -16.61 -5.46 22.32
C LYS A 54 -15.40 -4.90 23.04
N LEU A 55 -14.84 -3.87 22.41
CA LEU A 55 -13.92 -2.86 22.93
C LEU A 55 -14.25 -2.44 24.38
N GLY A 56 -13.19 -2.25 25.17
CA GLY A 56 -13.26 -1.63 26.49
C GLY A 56 -11.88 -1.23 27.00
N HIS A 57 -11.55 0.05 26.86
CA HIS A 57 -10.54 0.75 27.64
C HIS A 57 -10.75 0.52 29.14
N ASN A 58 -9.68 0.22 29.89
CA ASN A 58 -9.19 1.03 31.03
C ASN A 58 -8.18 0.26 31.89
N CYS A 59 -7.10 0.97 32.24
CA CYS A 59 -6.17 0.65 33.31
C CYS A 59 -6.88 0.46 34.67
N PRO A 60 -6.25 -0.28 35.59
CA PRO A 60 -6.36 0.04 37.01
C PRO A 60 -4.98 0.40 37.61
N ALA A 61 -4.94 1.55 38.26
CA ALA A 61 -3.91 1.95 39.20
C ALA A 61 -4.05 1.17 40.52
N LEU A 62 -2.92 0.88 41.17
CA LEU A 62 -2.84 0.50 42.58
C LEU A 62 -1.94 1.50 43.32
N ASN A 63 -2.52 2.14 44.33
CA ASN A 63 -1.96 2.84 45.50
C ASN A 63 -3.01 2.61 46.62
N PRO A 64 -2.80 2.85 47.95
CA PRO A 64 -1.83 3.73 48.64
C PRO A 64 -1.23 3.11 49.96
N VAL A 65 -0.42 3.79 50.80
CA VAL A 65 -0.85 4.57 52.00
C VAL A 65 0.36 5.21 52.76
N MET A 66 0.28 6.55 52.96
CA MET A 66 0.54 7.46 54.13
C MET A 66 1.84 7.39 54.98
N ALA A 67 2.36 8.42 55.66
CA ALA A 67 2.11 9.85 55.99
C ALA A 67 3.49 10.44 56.44
N GLY A 68 3.84 11.73 56.46
CA GLY A 68 3.22 12.93 57.04
C GLY A 68 4.33 13.98 57.32
N SER A 69 4.00 15.26 57.15
CA SER A 69 4.77 16.52 57.37
C SER A 69 4.91 16.90 58.87
N PRO A 70 5.36 18.11 59.35
CA PRO A 70 5.74 19.37 58.68
C PRO A 70 6.91 20.22 59.32
N SER A 71 7.11 21.44 58.75
CA SER A 71 7.58 22.73 59.34
C SER A 71 9.11 22.96 59.52
N THR A 72 9.74 24.14 59.29
CA THR A 72 9.28 25.56 59.28
C THR A 72 10.40 26.53 58.77
N LEU A 73 9.99 27.77 58.38
CA LEU A 73 10.70 29.09 58.39
C LEU A 73 11.67 29.43 57.22
N GLU A 74 11.71 30.63 56.61
CA GLU A 74 10.86 31.83 56.67
C GLU A 74 11.19 32.81 55.52
N CYS A 75 10.15 33.50 55.02
CA CYS A 75 10.04 34.72 54.21
C CYS A 75 11.18 35.76 54.20
N LEU A 76 11.31 36.48 53.06
CA LEU A 76 11.02 37.93 52.97
C LEU A 76 11.06 38.45 51.52
N CYS A 77 9.96 39.10 51.10
CA CYS A 77 9.82 39.94 49.90
C CYS A 77 10.23 41.39 50.21
N ILE A 78 10.58 42.19 49.19
CA ILE A 78 10.17 43.60 48.94
C ILE A 78 10.70 44.05 47.55
N ASP A 79 9.88 44.84 46.85
CA ASP A 79 10.10 45.62 45.61
C ASP A 79 9.43 47.01 45.86
N PRO A 80 9.54 48.12 45.07
CA PRO A 80 10.59 48.73 44.24
C PRO A 80 10.84 50.24 44.54
N ARG A 81 11.79 50.86 43.80
CA ARG A 81 11.85 52.26 43.26
C ARG A 81 12.94 53.23 43.77
N GLU A 82 13.48 53.94 42.76
CA GLU A 82 14.18 55.24 42.71
C GLU A 82 15.72 55.31 42.64
N LEU A 83 16.17 55.58 41.40
CA LEU A 83 17.07 56.66 40.96
C LEU A 83 18.61 56.51 40.98
N THR A 84 19.18 57.02 39.87
CA THR A 84 20.58 57.31 39.49
C THR A 84 21.39 56.12 38.92
N GLY A 85 21.67 56.00 37.63
CA GLY A 85 21.48 56.93 36.52
C GLY A 85 22.55 58.01 36.45
N GLU A 86 23.83 57.65 36.32
CA GLU A 86 24.91 58.51 35.78
C GLU A 86 26.21 57.71 35.70
N ARG A 87 26.64 57.40 34.47
CA ARG A 87 28.00 56.97 34.02
C ARG A 87 28.01 56.03 32.81
N VAL A 88 26.84 55.63 32.29
CA VAL A 88 26.73 54.89 31.01
C VAL A 88 26.16 55.76 29.87
N ASN A 89 25.62 56.95 30.17
CA ASN A 89 25.01 57.86 29.20
C ASN A 89 25.96 58.91 28.57
N GLU A 90 27.24 58.97 28.96
CA GLU A 90 28.18 59.96 28.41
C GLU A 90 28.87 59.47 27.11
N SER A 91 28.96 58.16 26.90
CA SER A 91 29.61 57.60 25.70
C SER A 91 28.65 57.42 24.51
N MET A 92 27.33 57.52 24.71
CA MET A 92 26.31 57.38 23.65
C MET A 92 25.83 58.72 23.09
N ARG A 93 26.06 59.83 23.82
CA ARG A 93 25.65 61.19 23.42
C ARG A 93 26.61 61.90 22.47
N GLN A 94 27.79 61.35 22.18
CA GLN A 94 28.73 61.93 21.21
C GLN A 94 28.56 61.41 19.77
N VAL A 95 27.64 60.47 19.52
CA VAL A 95 27.41 59.92 18.16
C VAL A 95 26.03 60.31 17.60
N GLU A 96 25.08 60.74 18.44
CA GLU A 96 23.72 61.09 18.01
C GLU A 96 23.49 62.59 17.71
N ASP A 97 24.43 63.48 18.04
CA ASP A 97 24.22 64.94 17.92
C ASP A 97 24.77 65.57 16.62
N GLU A 98 25.25 64.80 15.64
CA GLU A 98 25.69 65.31 14.33
C GLU A 98 24.85 64.89 13.11
N GLN A 99 23.72 64.19 13.30
CA GLN A 99 22.90 63.73 12.15
C GLN A 99 21.50 64.34 12.06
N LEU A 100 21.24 65.45 12.75
CA LEU A 100 19.94 66.13 12.71
C LEU A 100 20.07 67.58 12.27
N LEU A 101 20.50 67.84 11.02
CA LEU A 101 20.24 69.12 10.31
C LEU A 101 20.64 69.19 8.82
N VAL A 102 20.25 68.25 7.95
CA VAL A 102 20.06 68.57 6.51
C VAL A 102 18.96 67.68 5.93
N LYS A 103 17.84 68.27 5.48
CA LYS A 103 16.95 67.63 4.50
C LYS A 103 17.54 67.83 3.10
N PRO A 104 17.72 66.77 2.30
CA PRO A 104 17.53 66.86 0.86
C PRO A 104 16.11 66.35 0.55
N ARG A 105 15.32 67.22 -0.09
CA ARG A 105 14.11 66.82 -0.78
C ARG A 105 14.49 66.03 -2.04
N HIS A 106 13.69 65.01 -2.34
CA HIS A 106 13.59 64.27 -3.60
C HIS A 106 14.80 63.42 -3.99
N GLU A 107 14.78 62.14 -3.61
CA GLU A 107 14.91 60.96 -4.50
C GLU A 107 14.99 59.65 -3.69
N ASP A 108 14.09 59.43 -2.73
CA ASP A 108 13.89 58.11 -2.11
C ASP A 108 13.05 57.22 -3.05
N ALA A 109 13.65 56.83 -4.18
CA ALA A 109 13.25 55.59 -4.82
C ALA A 109 13.75 54.46 -3.92
N GLN A 110 12.88 54.03 -3.00
CA GLN A 110 13.03 52.81 -2.21
C GLN A 110 13.50 51.68 -3.13
N LEU A 111 14.79 51.34 -3.04
CA LEU A 111 15.31 50.04 -3.46
C LEU A 111 14.63 49.01 -2.55
N ARG A 112 13.39 48.62 -2.91
CA ARG A 112 12.81 47.35 -2.45
C ARG A 112 13.90 46.32 -2.72
N LYS A 113 14.39 45.65 -1.68
CA LYS A 113 15.19 44.42 -1.85
C LYS A 113 14.29 43.45 -2.58
N VAL A 114 14.36 43.46 -3.91
CA VAL A 114 13.65 42.51 -4.76
C VAL A 114 14.23 41.15 -4.38
N SER A 115 13.39 40.28 -3.84
CA SER A 115 13.82 38.92 -3.54
C SER A 115 14.23 38.27 -4.87
N VAL A 116 15.28 37.46 -4.86
CA VAL A 116 15.74 36.76 -6.09
C VAL A 116 14.59 35.97 -6.74
N ILE A 117 13.65 35.47 -5.93
CA ILE A 117 12.48 34.74 -6.40
C ILE A 117 11.48 35.61 -7.18
N ASP A 118 11.41 36.92 -6.89
CA ASP A 118 10.53 37.87 -7.57
C ASP A 118 11.11 38.29 -8.93
N CYS A 119 12.37 37.97 -9.21
CA CYS A 119 13.04 38.19 -10.49
C CYS A 119 12.93 37.00 -11.45
N LEU A 120 12.42 35.85 -10.99
CA LEU A 120 12.29 34.66 -11.82
C LEU A 120 11.13 34.81 -12.82
N PRO A 121 11.28 34.31 -14.06
CA PRO A 121 10.15 34.16 -14.98
C PRO A 121 9.04 33.32 -14.34
N LEU A 122 7.79 33.63 -14.65
CA LEU A 122 6.62 32.95 -14.05
C LEU A 122 6.62 31.45 -14.35
N GLU A 123 7.15 31.05 -15.51
CA GLU A 123 7.30 29.67 -15.94
C GLU A 123 8.28 28.92 -15.01
N VAL A 124 9.42 29.55 -14.70
CA VAL A 124 10.42 28.97 -13.79
C VAL A 124 9.85 28.85 -12.38
N LEU A 125 9.14 29.88 -11.91
CA LEU A 125 8.48 29.85 -10.61
C LEU A 125 7.40 28.76 -10.55
N SER A 126 6.63 28.56 -11.62
CA SER A 126 5.63 27.50 -11.71
C SER A 126 6.24 26.10 -11.67
N GLU A 127 7.40 25.92 -12.31
CA GLU A 127 8.12 24.64 -12.30
C GLU A 127 8.73 24.37 -10.92
N ILE A 128 9.26 25.39 -10.24
CA ILE A 128 9.69 25.28 -8.84
C ILE A 128 8.50 24.85 -7.96
N PHE A 129 7.33 25.47 -8.12
CA PHE A 129 6.14 25.07 -7.35
C PHE A 129 5.73 23.63 -7.62
N PHE A 130 5.82 23.19 -8.88
CA PHE A 130 5.52 21.81 -9.26
C PHE A 130 6.48 20.82 -8.59
N LEU A 131 7.78 21.12 -8.58
CA LEU A 131 8.81 20.32 -7.90
C LEU A 131 8.69 20.36 -6.36
N CYS A 132 8.01 21.35 -5.80
CA CYS A 132 7.73 21.48 -4.37
C CYS A 132 6.37 20.88 -3.95
N LEU A 133 5.63 20.24 -4.86
CA LEU A 133 4.42 19.49 -4.49
C LEU A 133 4.78 18.25 -3.66
N PRO A 134 3.84 17.72 -2.86
CA PRO A 134 4.02 16.43 -2.21
C PRO A 134 4.37 15.34 -3.24
N VAL A 135 5.28 14.43 -2.86
CA VAL A 135 5.73 13.32 -3.74
C VAL A 135 4.62 12.29 -3.99
N SER A 136 3.53 12.34 -3.22
CA SER A 136 2.41 11.40 -3.39
C SER A 136 1.71 11.57 -4.74
N THR A 137 1.28 10.44 -5.30
CA THR A 137 0.50 10.40 -6.56
C THR A 137 -0.79 11.23 -6.44
N PHE A 138 -1.44 11.18 -5.27
CA PHE A 138 -2.71 11.85 -5.00
C PHE A 138 -2.52 12.93 -3.93
N ILE A 139 -2.53 14.20 -4.33
CA ILE A 139 -2.25 15.31 -3.43
C ILE A 139 -3.44 15.52 -2.49
N GLN A 140 -3.21 15.40 -1.18
CA GLN A 140 -4.22 15.75 -0.19
C GLN A 140 -4.25 17.27 0.03
N PRO A 141 -5.41 17.94 -0.09
CA PRO A 141 -5.53 19.36 0.18
C PRO A 141 -5.10 19.70 1.61
N SER A 142 -4.06 20.53 1.75
CA SER A 142 -3.53 20.97 3.04
C SER A 142 -2.99 22.38 2.95
N THR A 143 -3.30 23.23 3.93
CA THR A 143 -2.75 24.60 3.99
C THR A 143 -1.24 24.63 4.25
N GLN A 144 -0.67 23.50 4.68
CA GLN A 144 0.76 23.35 4.99
C GLN A 144 1.57 22.77 3.83
N GLN A 145 0.93 22.44 2.70
CA GLN A 145 1.58 21.86 1.53
C GLN A 145 1.13 22.55 0.25
N GLY A 146 1.94 22.46 -0.81
CA GLY A 146 1.54 22.89 -2.14
C GLY A 146 0.34 22.08 -2.65
N PRO A 147 -0.53 22.64 -3.49
CA PRO A 147 -0.50 24.01 -4.03
C PRO A 147 -1.07 25.09 -3.10
N LEU A 148 -1.80 24.72 -2.03
CA LEU A 148 -2.52 25.69 -1.19
C LEU A 148 -1.58 26.57 -0.34
N LEU A 149 -0.43 26.05 0.08
CA LEU A 149 0.60 26.83 0.77
C LEU A 149 1.07 28.01 -0.09
N PHE A 150 1.32 27.78 -1.39
CA PHE A 150 1.81 28.82 -2.31
C PHE A 150 0.81 29.98 -2.45
N ASN A 151 -0.49 29.69 -2.32
CA ASN A 151 -1.54 30.72 -2.34
C ASN A 151 -1.53 31.65 -1.12
N GLN A 152 -0.79 31.33 -0.07
CA GLN A 152 -0.76 32.07 1.19
C GLN A 152 0.49 32.96 1.35
N VAL A 153 1.51 32.81 0.50
CA VAL A 153 2.80 33.50 0.64
C VAL A 153 2.73 34.97 0.21
N CYS A 154 2.42 35.24 -1.06
CA CYS A 154 2.27 36.60 -1.58
C CYS A 154 1.30 36.63 -2.78
N SER A 155 0.95 37.83 -3.26
CA SER A 155 0.03 38.00 -4.39
C SER A 155 0.57 37.40 -5.69
N LEU A 156 1.86 37.56 -5.97
CA LEU A 156 2.51 37.00 -7.16
C LEU A 156 2.44 35.47 -7.16
N TRP A 157 2.82 34.83 -6.06
CA TRP A 157 2.80 33.37 -5.94
C TRP A 157 1.39 32.80 -6.07
N ARG A 158 0.41 33.49 -5.46
CA ARG A 158 -1.00 33.15 -5.63
C ARG A 158 -1.41 33.24 -7.11
N GLN A 159 -1.04 34.30 -7.82
CA GLN A 159 -1.35 34.43 -9.25
C GLN A 159 -0.74 33.29 -10.06
N VAL A 160 0.55 33.00 -9.87
CA VAL A 160 1.25 31.89 -10.57
C VAL A 160 0.62 30.54 -10.25
N CYS A 161 0.33 30.27 -8.98
CA CYS A 161 -0.27 29.02 -8.56
C CYS A 161 -1.67 28.83 -9.18
N ILE A 162 -2.50 29.88 -9.18
CA ILE A 162 -3.83 29.88 -9.80
C ILE A 162 -3.77 29.74 -11.32
N SER A 163 -2.78 30.36 -11.97
CA SER A 163 -2.65 30.34 -13.43
C SER A 163 -1.98 29.08 -13.98
N SER A 164 -1.52 28.17 -13.12
CA SER A 164 -0.75 26.97 -13.47
C SER A 164 -1.57 25.69 -13.22
N PRO A 165 -2.34 25.20 -14.21
CA PRO A 165 -3.25 24.07 -14.01
C PRO A 165 -2.55 22.80 -13.55
N ARG A 166 -1.30 22.56 -13.99
CA ARG A 166 -0.49 21.39 -13.62
C ARG A 166 -0.39 21.17 -12.11
N LEU A 167 -0.42 22.25 -11.32
CA LEU A 167 -0.36 22.17 -9.84
C LEU A 167 -1.64 21.59 -9.21
N TRP A 168 -2.73 21.53 -9.98
CA TRP A 168 -4.06 21.09 -9.56
C TRP A 168 -4.48 19.78 -10.26
N GLY A 169 -3.56 19.13 -10.98
CA GLY A 169 -3.85 17.92 -11.77
C GLY A 169 -4.00 16.64 -10.96
N SER A 170 -3.72 16.68 -9.65
CA SER A 170 -3.85 15.54 -8.74
C SER A 170 -4.65 15.95 -7.51
N LEU A 171 -5.55 15.07 -7.04
CA LEU A 171 -6.42 15.34 -5.89
C LEU A 171 -6.76 14.05 -5.13
N CYS A 172 -6.60 14.07 -3.81
CA CYS A 172 -7.17 13.11 -2.89
C CYS A 172 -8.35 13.74 -2.15
N THR A 173 -9.56 13.23 -2.35
CA THR A 173 -10.79 13.72 -1.69
C THR A 173 -11.12 12.98 -0.40
N MET A 174 -10.29 12.00 0.00
CA MET A 174 -10.46 11.30 1.27
C MET A 174 -10.32 12.29 2.43
N ARG A 175 -11.40 12.40 3.22
CA ARG A 175 -11.45 13.26 4.40
C ARG A 175 -10.47 12.70 5.44
N ARG A 176 -9.58 13.54 5.99
CA ARG A 176 -8.91 13.16 7.25
C ARG A 176 -10.01 13.00 8.29
N GLU A 177 -10.09 11.82 8.89
CA GLU A 177 -11.05 11.50 9.93
C GLU A 177 -11.15 12.66 10.93
N ILE A 178 -12.38 12.99 11.31
CA ILE A 178 -12.60 13.92 12.41
C ILE A 178 -11.93 13.25 13.62
N PRO A 179 -10.92 13.87 14.26
CA PRO A 179 -10.36 13.30 15.47
C PRO A 179 -11.53 13.02 16.43
N ALA A 180 -11.63 11.79 16.94
CA ALA A 180 -12.52 11.51 18.05
C ALA A 180 -12.22 12.54 19.15
N PHE A 181 -13.20 13.38 19.48
CA PHE A 181 -12.92 14.59 20.23
C PHE A 181 -12.66 14.31 21.72
N ASP A 182 -11.60 14.93 22.23
CA ASP A 182 -11.29 15.11 23.66
C ASP A 182 -12.35 15.94 24.43
N SER A 183 -13.23 16.64 23.72
CA SER A 183 -14.41 17.31 24.28
C SER A 183 -15.62 16.41 24.07
N GLY A 184 -16.15 15.77 25.10
CA GLY A 184 -17.24 14.77 25.04
C GLY A 184 -18.61 15.23 24.49
N THR A 185 -18.67 16.21 23.58
CA THR A 185 -19.87 16.63 22.84
C THR A 185 -19.73 16.30 21.35
N PRO A 186 -20.67 15.52 20.78
CA PRO A 186 -20.73 15.31 19.32
C PRO A 186 -20.89 16.65 18.58
N PRO A 187 -20.29 16.82 17.40
CA PRO A 187 -20.53 17.98 16.56
C PRO A 187 -22.02 18.11 16.21
N SER A 188 -22.52 19.34 16.17
CA SER A 188 -23.89 19.60 15.73
C SER A 188 -24.08 19.23 14.25
N PHE A 189 -25.31 18.90 13.85
CA PHE A 189 -25.65 18.63 12.45
C PHE A 189 -25.29 19.79 11.51
N GLU A 190 -25.44 21.03 11.99
CA GLU A 190 -25.07 22.24 11.25
C GLU A 190 -23.55 22.35 11.03
N ASP A 191 -22.74 21.97 12.02
CA ASP A 191 -21.28 21.98 11.89
C ASP A 191 -20.79 20.94 10.90
N ILE A 192 -21.42 19.75 10.87
CA ILE A 192 -21.14 18.69 9.88
C ILE A 192 -21.48 19.22 8.49
N SER A 193 -22.73 19.68 8.29
CA SER A 193 -23.22 20.20 7.01
C SER A 193 -22.36 21.36 6.47
N ARG A 194 -21.90 22.28 7.35
CA ARG A 194 -21.03 23.40 6.94
C ARG A 194 -19.66 22.89 6.50
N LYS A 195 -19.09 21.92 7.19
CA LYS A 195 -17.79 21.33 6.81
C LYS A 195 -17.91 20.61 5.46
N ASP A 196 -19.01 19.93 5.20
CA ASP A 196 -19.23 19.20 3.95
C ASP A 196 -19.38 20.16 2.76
N ARG A 197 -20.17 21.24 2.91
CA ARG A 197 -20.26 22.29 1.88
C ARG A 197 -18.91 22.94 1.57
N ASN A 198 -18.12 23.22 2.61
CA ASN A 198 -16.78 23.80 2.42
C ASN A 198 -15.83 22.82 1.72
N TRP A 199 -15.96 21.53 2.00
CA TRP A 199 -15.18 20.49 1.32
C TRP A 199 -15.56 20.38 -0.16
N ASN A 200 -16.86 20.32 -0.47
CA ASN A 200 -17.36 20.27 -1.84
C ASN A 200 -16.93 21.51 -2.63
N ALA A 201 -16.96 22.70 -2.00
CA ALA A 201 -16.45 23.92 -2.61
C ALA A 201 -14.93 23.87 -2.89
N LEU A 202 -14.14 23.27 -2.00
CA LEU A 202 -12.70 23.09 -2.21
C LEU A 202 -12.40 22.12 -3.37
N VAL A 203 -13.12 21.01 -3.45
CA VAL A 203 -12.98 20.04 -4.54
C VAL A 203 -13.40 20.66 -5.87
N SER A 204 -14.52 21.38 -5.90
CA SER A 204 -14.97 22.13 -7.08
C SER A 204 -13.94 23.17 -7.52
N LEU A 205 -13.36 23.92 -6.57
CA LEU A 205 -12.28 24.85 -6.85
C LEU A 205 -11.08 24.13 -7.48
N TRP A 206 -10.68 22.98 -6.93
CA TRP A 206 -9.55 22.21 -7.43
C TRP A 206 -9.76 21.75 -8.89
N ILE A 207 -10.93 21.17 -9.17
CA ILE A 207 -11.33 20.74 -10.52
C ILE A 207 -11.40 21.91 -11.49
N SER A 208 -11.87 23.08 -11.05
CA SER A 208 -11.90 24.28 -11.89
C SER A 208 -10.50 24.79 -12.25
N ARG A 209 -9.53 24.65 -11.33
CA ARG A 209 -8.15 25.13 -11.50
C ARG A 209 -7.30 24.21 -12.35
N SER A 210 -7.63 22.91 -12.40
CA SER A 210 -6.98 21.97 -13.30
C SER A 210 -7.35 22.21 -14.79
N ARG A 211 -8.41 22.99 -15.07
CA ARG A 211 -8.84 23.36 -16.44
C ARG A 211 -9.05 22.14 -17.34
N ASP A 212 -8.26 21.98 -18.40
CA ASP A 212 -8.41 20.91 -19.40
C ASP A 212 -7.35 19.81 -19.27
N ILE A 213 -6.51 19.85 -18.23
CA ILE A 213 -5.45 18.85 -18.08
C ILE A 213 -6.04 17.51 -17.63
N PRO A 214 -5.35 16.39 -17.96
CA PRO A 214 -5.68 15.09 -17.41
C PRO A 214 -5.53 15.08 -15.89
N MET A 215 -6.48 14.45 -15.18
CA MET A 215 -6.56 14.45 -13.72
C MET A 215 -6.27 13.09 -13.11
N GLN A 216 -5.63 13.12 -11.94
CA GLN A 216 -5.45 11.98 -11.06
C GLN A 216 -6.33 12.18 -9.83
N ILE A 217 -7.29 11.29 -9.58
CA ILE A 217 -8.26 11.46 -8.50
C ILE A 217 -8.29 10.21 -7.63
N ARG A 218 -8.11 10.40 -6.33
CA ARG A 218 -8.43 9.39 -5.31
C ARG A 218 -9.64 9.85 -4.53
N ALA A 219 -10.68 9.02 -4.45
CA ALA A 219 -11.90 9.34 -3.74
C ALA A 219 -12.43 8.16 -2.95
N LYS A 220 -13.05 8.45 -1.80
CA LYS A 220 -13.91 7.49 -1.10
C LYS A 220 -15.36 7.81 -1.46
N LEU A 221 -16.07 6.83 -1.98
CA LEU A 221 -17.48 6.94 -2.31
C LEU A 221 -18.27 6.43 -1.12
N ALA A 222 -19.23 7.22 -0.68
CA ALA A 222 -20.10 6.95 0.46
C ALA A 222 -21.52 7.43 0.11
N GLU A 223 -22.50 6.93 0.86
CA GLU A 223 -23.91 7.25 0.66
C GLU A 223 -24.36 8.40 1.54
N GLY A 224 -25.23 9.25 0.99
CA GLY A 224 -25.79 10.41 1.66
C GLY A 224 -25.70 11.67 0.81
N GLU A 225 -26.61 12.62 1.06
CA GLU A 225 -26.76 13.84 0.24
C GLU A 225 -25.44 14.61 0.05
N ALA A 226 -24.60 14.69 1.08
CA ALA A 226 -23.33 15.39 1.02
C ALA A 226 -22.29 14.69 0.12
N ASP A 227 -22.26 13.35 0.17
CA ASP A 227 -21.32 12.53 -0.59
C ASP A 227 -21.78 12.36 -2.05
N GLU A 228 -23.09 12.29 -2.30
CA GLU A 228 -23.67 12.36 -3.65
C GLU A 228 -23.32 13.69 -4.33
N ALA A 229 -23.48 14.82 -3.63
CA ALA A 229 -23.09 16.13 -4.16
C ALA A 229 -21.57 16.24 -4.41
N LEU A 230 -20.74 15.57 -3.60
CA LEU A 230 -19.30 15.49 -3.84
C LEU A 230 -19.00 14.64 -5.08
N TRP A 231 -19.71 13.53 -5.26
CA TRP A 231 -19.58 12.64 -6.40
C TRP A 231 -19.94 13.34 -7.71
N ASP A 232 -21.05 14.09 -7.75
CA ASP A 232 -21.44 14.90 -8.92
C ASP A 232 -20.31 15.87 -9.36
N ILE A 233 -19.64 16.49 -8.39
CA ILE A 233 -18.51 17.37 -8.65
C ILE A 233 -17.34 16.59 -9.26
N ILE A 234 -17.02 15.40 -8.74
CA ILE A 234 -15.94 14.54 -9.26
C ILE A 234 -16.29 14.03 -10.67
N GLN A 235 -17.52 13.56 -10.87
CA GLN A 235 -18.05 13.04 -12.13
C GLN A 235 -18.08 14.10 -13.23
N SER A 236 -18.24 15.39 -12.89
CA SER A 236 -18.19 16.49 -13.85
C SER A 236 -16.87 16.56 -14.66
N ALA A 237 -15.80 15.93 -14.16
CA ALA A 237 -14.49 15.88 -14.78
C ALA A 237 -14.15 14.51 -15.42
N HIS A 238 -15.09 13.57 -15.53
CA HIS A 238 -14.82 12.18 -15.92
C HIS A 238 -14.03 12.02 -17.24
N ARG A 239 -14.31 12.86 -18.25
CA ARG A 239 -13.60 12.82 -19.54
C ARG A 239 -12.11 13.15 -19.42
N ARG A 240 -11.72 13.83 -18.35
CA ARG A 240 -10.33 14.24 -18.05
C ARG A 240 -9.62 13.26 -17.14
N TRP A 241 -10.28 12.25 -16.61
CA TRP A 241 -9.64 11.28 -15.72
C TRP A 241 -8.54 10.52 -16.47
N GLN A 242 -7.36 10.49 -15.86
CA GLN A 242 -6.20 9.74 -16.34
C GLN A 242 -5.87 8.57 -15.42
N LYS A 243 -5.91 8.81 -14.12
CA LYS A 243 -5.72 7.80 -13.08
C LYS A 243 -6.77 7.99 -12.00
N VAL A 244 -7.56 6.97 -11.73
CA VAL A 244 -8.57 7.02 -10.67
C VAL A 244 -8.36 5.92 -9.66
N ASP A 245 -8.68 6.24 -8.42
CA ASP A 245 -8.54 5.36 -7.28
C ASP A 245 -9.76 5.55 -6.37
N PHE A 246 -10.72 4.66 -6.51
CA PHE A 246 -12.01 4.75 -5.84
C PHE A 246 -12.14 3.72 -4.73
N ASP A 247 -12.46 4.19 -3.54
CA ASP A 247 -12.78 3.37 -2.39
C ASP A 247 -14.30 3.33 -2.19
N LEU A 248 -14.90 2.20 -2.52
CA LEU A 248 -16.33 1.91 -2.46
C LEU A 248 -16.76 1.32 -1.11
N SER A 249 -15.86 1.26 -0.13
CA SER A 249 -16.08 0.55 1.13
C SER A 249 -17.21 1.09 2.01
N ASP A 250 -17.77 2.27 1.71
CA ASP A 250 -18.88 2.85 2.49
C ASP A 250 -20.23 2.82 1.76
N ILE A 251 -20.29 2.22 0.57
CA ILE A 251 -21.52 2.01 -0.19
C ILE A 251 -22.23 0.76 0.35
N THR A 252 -23.54 0.85 0.62
CA THR A 252 -24.35 -0.22 1.24
C THR A 252 -25.66 -0.53 0.51
N THR A 253 -26.17 0.42 -0.29
CA THR A 253 -27.50 0.44 -0.90
C THR A 253 -27.49 0.52 -2.43
N TYR A 254 -26.35 0.23 -3.08
CA TYR A 254 -26.28 -0.02 -4.52
C TYR A 254 -26.52 1.22 -5.41
N SER A 255 -26.60 2.43 -4.84
CA SER A 255 -27.06 3.63 -5.58
C SER A 255 -25.96 4.37 -6.36
N ILE A 256 -24.68 4.11 -6.07
CA ILE A 256 -23.56 4.84 -6.67
C ILE A 256 -22.67 3.86 -7.43
N ASP A 257 -22.76 3.90 -8.77
CA ASP A 257 -21.78 3.30 -9.66
C ASP A 257 -20.76 4.37 -10.08
N PRO A 258 -19.44 4.15 -9.91
CA PRO A 258 -18.44 5.10 -10.39
C PRO A 258 -18.44 5.29 -11.92
N PHE A 259 -19.05 4.38 -12.68
CA PHE A 259 -19.00 4.37 -14.14
C PHE A 259 -20.38 4.31 -14.78
N GLU A 260 -20.87 5.48 -15.17
CA GLU A 260 -22.13 5.62 -15.89
C GLU A 260 -22.09 4.96 -17.27
N PRO A 261 -23.09 4.12 -17.63
CA PRO A 261 -23.13 3.44 -18.92
C PRO A 261 -23.11 4.37 -20.14
N GLY A 262 -23.48 5.65 -19.98
CA GLY A 262 -23.46 6.67 -21.03
C GLY A 262 -22.10 7.33 -21.26
N ASP A 263 -21.22 7.35 -20.27
CA ASP A 263 -20.02 8.19 -20.25
C ASP A 263 -18.85 7.60 -21.04
N GLU A 264 -17.94 8.47 -21.49
CA GLU A 264 -16.70 8.10 -22.19
C GLU A 264 -15.47 8.51 -21.37
N TYR A 265 -14.43 7.68 -21.39
CA TYR A 265 -13.22 7.87 -20.59
C TYR A 265 -11.97 7.95 -21.49
N PRO A 266 -11.86 8.98 -22.36
CA PRO A 266 -10.88 9.00 -23.44
C PRO A 266 -9.42 9.07 -22.97
N LEU A 267 -9.16 9.62 -21.79
CA LEU A 267 -7.82 9.80 -21.24
C LEU A 267 -7.45 8.79 -20.14
N LEU A 268 -8.37 7.89 -19.78
CA LEU A 268 -8.23 6.99 -18.64
C LEU A 268 -7.22 5.89 -18.94
N LYS A 269 -6.18 5.82 -18.11
CA LYS A 269 -5.02 4.93 -18.26
C LYS A 269 -4.95 3.88 -17.16
N SER A 270 -5.31 4.27 -15.93
CA SER A 270 -5.15 3.48 -14.72
C SER A 270 -6.37 3.61 -13.82
N ILE A 271 -6.85 2.47 -13.33
CA ILE A 271 -8.01 2.38 -12.43
C ILE A 271 -7.64 1.49 -11.26
N CYS A 272 -7.89 1.97 -10.04
CA CYS A 272 -7.90 1.17 -8.83
C CYS A 272 -9.28 1.26 -8.19
N ILE A 273 -9.89 0.12 -7.90
CA ILE A 273 -11.16 0.01 -7.19
C ILE A 273 -10.88 -0.74 -5.90
N ARG A 274 -11.16 -0.11 -4.76
CA ARG A 274 -11.17 -0.76 -3.47
C ARG A 274 -12.58 -0.96 -3.02
N ASP A 275 -12.87 -2.16 -2.61
CA ASP A 275 -14.10 -2.49 -1.95
C ASP A 275 -13.74 -3.33 -0.74
N ARG A 276 -14.08 -2.86 0.46
CA ARG A 276 -13.82 -3.58 1.72
C ARG A 276 -15.08 -4.12 2.37
N ARG A 277 -16.25 -4.01 1.72
CA ARG A 277 -17.51 -4.57 2.23
C ARG A 277 -18.16 -5.58 1.29
N GLY A 278 -17.65 -5.75 0.08
CA GLY A 278 -18.22 -6.61 -0.97
C GLY A 278 -19.10 -5.80 -1.90
N VAL A 279 -18.70 -5.74 -3.18
CA VAL A 279 -19.46 -5.05 -4.22
C VAL A 279 -20.76 -5.82 -4.45
N PRO A 280 -21.82 -5.14 -4.88
CA PRO A 280 -22.97 -5.81 -5.47
C PRO A 280 -22.65 -6.65 -6.71
N TRP A 281 -23.58 -7.53 -7.06
CA TRP A 281 -23.54 -8.46 -8.20
C TRP A 281 -23.54 -7.79 -9.60
N GLU A 282 -23.92 -6.51 -9.75
CA GLU A 282 -24.07 -5.83 -11.06
C GLU A 282 -22.85 -4.98 -11.49
N ALA A 283 -21.99 -4.56 -10.55
CA ALA A 283 -20.84 -3.69 -10.86
C ALA A 283 -19.82 -4.24 -11.88
N PRO A 284 -19.60 -5.56 -12.01
CA PRO A 284 -18.72 -6.07 -13.06
C PRO A 284 -19.19 -5.72 -14.48
N GLU A 285 -20.49 -5.51 -14.72
CA GLU A 285 -21.03 -5.14 -16.04
C GLU A 285 -20.70 -3.69 -16.41
N SER A 286 -20.81 -2.75 -15.47
CA SER A 286 -20.45 -1.35 -15.71
C SER A 286 -18.95 -1.18 -15.94
N TRP A 287 -18.11 -1.93 -15.23
CA TRP A 287 -16.66 -1.91 -15.42
C TRP A 287 -16.27 -2.52 -16.77
N SER A 288 -16.96 -3.56 -17.21
CA SER A 288 -16.81 -4.15 -18.54
C SER A 288 -17.20 -3.12 -19.62
N THR A 289 -18.30 -2.40 -19.42
CA THR A 289 -18.75 -1.32 -20.32
C THR A 289 -17.73 -0.18 -20.37
N MET A 290 -17.24 0.28 -19.22
CA MET A 290 -16.20 1.30 -19.11
C MET A 290 -14.91 0.86 -19.81
N SER A 291 -14.49 -0.40 -19.67
CA SER A 291 -13.29 -0.92 -20.32
C SER A 291 -13.32 -0.75 -21.85
N ASN A 292 -14.50 -0.90 -22.45
CA ASN A 292 -14.69 -0.66 -23.88
C ASN A 292 -14.65 0.84 -24.26
N LYS A 293 -15.04 1.73 -23.34
CA LYS A 293 -15.08 3.18 -23.52
C LYS A 293 -13.84 3.91 -23.02
N ALA A 294 -12.88 3.20 -22.47
CA ALA A 294 -11.58 3.68 -22.01
C ALA A 294 -10.47 3.18 -22.97
N PRO A 295 -10.26 3.80 -24.14
CA PRO A 295 -9.36 3.26 -25.15
C PRO A 295 -7.89 3.22 -24.72
N MET A 296 -7.49 4.05 -23.75
CA MET A 296 -6.13 4.14 -23.22
C MET A 296 -5.87 3.30 -21.97
N LEU A 297 -6.87 2.55 -21.48
CA LEU A 297 -6.77 1.77 -20.25
C LEU A 297 -5.78 0.61 -20.43
N HIS A 298 -4.77 0.57 -19.57
CA HIS A 298 -3.74 -0.48 -19.59
C HIS A 298 -3.30 -0.92 -18.19
N ASP A 299 -3.86 -0.35 -17.13
CA ASP A 299 -3.57 -0.63 -15.74
C ASP A 299 -4.86 -0.75 -14.94
N PHE A 300 -5.12 -1.92 -14.36
CA PHE A 300 -6.34 -2.21 -13.63
C PHE A 300 -6.01 -2.92 -12.31
N ALA A 301 -6.52 -2.37 -11.21
CA ALA A 301 -6.42 -2.96 -9.89
C ALA A 301 -7.80 -3.06 -9.24
N TRP A 302 -8.12 -4.21 -8.68
CA TRP A 302 -9.34 -4.45 -7.92
C TRP A 302 -9.03 -5.14 -6.59
N GLU A 303 -9.39 -4.47 -5.50
CA GLU A 303 -9.20 -4.90 -4.13
C GLU A 303 -10.54 -5.28 -3.47
N LEU A 304 -10.69 -6.52 -2.99
CA LEU A 304 -11.81 -6.98 -2.15
C LEU A 304 -11.40 -7.18 -0.68
N PRO A 305 -12.34 -7.21 0.29
CA PRO A 305 -11.97 -7.47 1.67
C PRO A 305 -11.45 -8.90 1.86
N ARG A 306 -10.60 -9.09 2.88
CA ARG A 306 -10.15 -10.40 3.35
C ARG A 306 -11.25 -11.29 3.93
N SER A 307 -12.50 -10.82 4.02
CA SER A 307 -13.57 -11.60 4.65
C SER A 307 -13.85 -12.91 3.89
N GLU A 308 -14.06 -13.99 4.64
CA GLU A 308 -14.32 -15.35 4.16
C GLU A 308 -15.79 -15.58 3.75
N SER A 309 -16.65 -14.59 3.96
CA SER A 309 -18.10 -14.81 4.06
C SER A 309 -18.97 -14.20 2.95
N ILE A 310 -18.40 -13.68 1.86
CA ILE A 310 -19.21 -13.15 0.74
C ILE A 310 -19.18 -14.15 -0.41
N PRO A 311 -20.29 -14.86 -0.70
CA PRO A 311 -20.41 -15.74 -1.85
C PRO A 311 -20.56 -14.87 -3.11
N PHE A 312 -19.45 -14.39 -3.67
CA PHE A 312 -19.45 -13.84 -5.01
C PHE A 312 -19.55 -14.97 -6.03
N GLN A 313 -20.45 -14.83 -7.01
CA GLN A 313 -20.46 -15.71 -8.18
C GLN A 313 -19.28 -15.34 -9.08
N ARG A 314 -18.50 -16.37 -9.47
CA ARG A 314 -17.12 -16.31 -9.96
C ARG A 314 -16.85 -15.67 -11.35
N ASN A 315 -17.81 -15.06 -12.05
CA ASN A 315 -17.72 -15.01 -13.53
C ASN A 315 -18.01 -13.70 -14.31
N ASP A 316 -18.13 -12.50 -13.73
CA ASP A 316 -18.70 -11.36 -14.49
C ASP A 316 -17.74 -10.24 -14.94
N LEU A 317 -16.44 -10.31 -14.63
CA LEU A 317 -15.51 -9.25 -15.04
C LEU A 317 -14.99 -9.49 -16.48
N GLN A 318 -15.50 -8.73 -17.45
CA GLN A 318 -15.09 -8.79 -18.87
C GLN A 318 -14.37 -7.52 -19.31
N LEU A 319 -13.10 -7.41 -18.94
CA LEU A 319 -12.24 -6.31 -19.41
C LEU A 319 -11.70 -6.57 -20.82
N ASN A 320 -11.24 -5.51 -21.47
CA ASN A 320 -10.42 -5.62 -22.67
C ASN A 320 -8.99 -6.07 -22.31
N TRP A 321 -8.85 -7.33 -21.92
CA TRP A 321 -7.62 -7.97 -21.45
C TRP A 321 -6.41 -7.72 -22.36
N ALA A 322 -6.63 -7.70 -23.68
CA ALA A 322 -5.56 -7.56 -24.67
C ALA A 322 -4.78 -6.23 -24.59
N LYS A 323 -5.38 -5.19 -23.99
CA LYS A 323 -4.78 -3.86 -23.80
C LYS A 323 -4.05 -3.71 -22.47
N LEU A 324 -4.28 -4.62 -21.52
CA LEU A 324 -3.72 -4.49 -20.18
C LEU A 324 -2.22 -4.85 -20.19
N THR A 325 -1.46 -4.00 -19.49
CA THR A 325 -0.02 -4.17 -19.22
C THR A 325 0.22 -4.41 -17.73
N ARG A 326 -0.69 -3.95 -16.87
CA ARG A 326 -0.69 -4.22 -15.44
C ARG A 326 -2.06 -4.67 -14.98
N LEU A 327 -2.07 -5.72 -14.15
CA LEU A 327 -3.29 -6.29 -13.59
C LEU A 327 -3.07 -6.71 -12.13
N VAL A 328 -3.90 -6.21 -11.23
CA VAL A 328 -3.88 -6.59 -9.81
C VAL A 328 -5.27 -7.02 -9.40
N LEU A 329 -5.44 -8.28 -9.05
CA LEU A 329 -6.72 -8.83 -8.60
C LEU A 329 -6.55 -9.42 -7.20
N TYR A 330 -7.09 -8.71 -6.21
CA TYR A 330 -7.30 -9.23 -4.86
C TYR A 330 -8.71 -9.84 -4.81
N HIS A 331 -8.94 -10.90 -5.59
CA HIS A 331 -10.25 -11.53 -5.73
C HIS A 331 -10.09 -13.05 -5.67
N PRO A 332 -10.97 -13.80 -4.98
CA PRO A 332 -10.94 -15.26 -5.04
C PRO A 332 -11.08 -15.76 -6.48
N LEU A 333 -10.00 -16.25 -7.07
CA LEU A 333 -9.98 -16.74 -8.46
C LEU A 333 -9.70 -18.24 -8.47
N THR A 334 -10.26 -18.96 -9.44
CA THR A 334 -9.80 -20.32 -9.72
C THR A 334 -8.51 -20.30 -10.53
N ALA A 335 -7.73 -21.38 -10.48
CA ALA A 335 -6.59 -21.59 -11.37
C ALA A 335 -6.96 -21.45 -12.86
N GLN A 336 -8.16 -21.92 -13.23
CA GLN A 336 -8.69 -21.80 -14.59
C GLN A 336 -8.99 -20.35 -14.99
N GLU A 337 -9.59 -19.57 -14.10
CA GLU A 337 -9.83 -18.14 -14.33
C GLU A 337 -8.50 -17.40 -14.52
N CYS A 338 -7.51 -17.66 -13.66
CA CYS A 338 -6.17 -17.09 -13.80
C CYS A 338 -5.57 -17.43 -15.17
N PHE A 339 -5.65 -18.70 -15.59
CA PHE A 339 -5.16 -19.14 -16.90
C PHE A 339 -5.89 -18.45 -18.07
N ASN A 340 -7.21 -18.31 -17.99
CA ASN A 340 -8.03 -17.66 -19.03
C ASN A 340 -7.69 -16.17 -19.17
N ILE A 341 -7.47 -15.49 -18.03
CA ILE A 341 -7.03 -14.09 -18.02
C ILE A 341 -5.63 -13.97 -18.62
N LEU A 342 -4.67 -14.80 -18.17
CA LEU A 342 -3.30 -14.78 -18.68
C LEU A 342 -3.24 -15.06 -20.19
N SER A 343 -4.00 -16.03 -20.69
CA SER A 343 -4.07 -16.35 -22.12
C SER A 343 -4.69 -15.22 -22.96
N SER A 344 -5.49 -14.35 -22.35
CA SER A 344 -6.13 -13.19 -22.98
C SER A 344 -5.33 -11.88 -22.85
N THR A 345 -4.14 -11.90 -22.22
CA THR A 345 -3.32 -10.71 -21.91
C THR A 345 -1.91 -10.78 -22.53
N PRO A 346 -1.76 -10.78 -23.88
CA PRO A 346 -0.46 -10.98 -24.54
C PRO A 346 0.59 -9.89 -24.28
N HIS A 347 0.17 -8.69 -23.85
CA HIS A 347 1.05 -7.55 -23.57
C HIS A 347 1.25 -7.29 -22.07
N ILE A 348 0.86 -8.24 -21.21
CA ILE A 348 0.99 -8.09 -19.76
C ILE A 348 2.46 -8.02 -19.36
N VAL A 349 2.79 -7.04 -18.52
CA VAL A 349 4.12 -6.77 -17.98
C VAL A 349 4.17 -7.05 -16.48
N SER A 350 3.09 -6.77 -15.75
CA SER A 350 2.98 -7.05 -14.32
C SER A 350 1.62 -7.66 -13.99
N VAL A 351 1.62 -8.77 -13.26
CA VAL A 351 0.37 -9.39 -12.79
C VAL A 351 0.46 -9.76 -11.33
N THR A 352 -0.61 -9.53 -10.58
CA THR A 352 -0.73 -9.98 -9.19
C THR A 352 -2.10 -10.59 -8.97
N PHE A 353 -2.10 -11.86 -8.59
CA PHE A 353 -3.30 -12.59 -8.21
C PHE A 353 -3.21 -12.93 -6.72
N GLN A 354 -4.25 -12.62 -5.97
CA GLN A 354 -4.35 -13.03 -4.57
C GLN A 354 -5.59 -13.89 -4.35
N ARG A 355 -5.55 -14.74 -3.33
CA ARG A 355 -6.64 -15.65 -2.96
C ARG A 355 -6.98 -16.66 -4.04
N ILE A 356 -5.96 -17.20 -4.72
CA ILE A 356 -6.19 -18.26 -5.70
C ILE A 356 -6.71 -19.51 -4.98
N SER A 357 -7.83 -20.02 -5.47
CA SER A 357 -8.46 -21.30 -5.11
C SER A 357 -8.31 -22.29 -6.26
N PHE A 358 -8.39 -23.59 -5.97
CA PHE A 358 -8.36 -24.63 -7.00
C PHE A 358 -9.73 -25.29 -7.15
N SER A 359 -10.10 -25.62 -8.39
CA SER A 359 -11.26 -26.45 -8.71
C SER A 359 -10.84 -27.59 -9.62
N SER A 360 -10.71 -28.81 -9.06
CA SER A 360 -10.43 -30.09 -9.75
C SER A 360 -9.21 -30.14 -10.69
N GLU A 361 -8.81 -31.34 -11.09
CA GLU A 361 -7.68 -31.58 -12.01
C GLU A 361 -8.00 -31.06 -13.42
N VAL A 362 -7.63 -29.81 -13.68
CA VAL A 362 -7.67 -29.24 -15.03
C VAL A 362 -6.29 -29.36 -15.66
N VAL A 363 -6.25 -29.98 -16.84
CA VAL A 363 -5.04 -29.97 -17.68
C VAL A 363 -5.02 -28.68 -18.49
N PHE A 364 -4.07 -27.82 -18.17
CA PHE A 364 -3.85 -26.57 -18.86
C PHE A 364 -2.86 -26.73 -20.03
N ALA A 365 -3.05 -25.93 -21.07
CA ALA A 365 -2.03 -25.79 -22.12
C ALA A 365 -0.83 -24.99 -21.62
N THR A 366 0.31 -25.10 -22.30
CA THR A 366 1.45 -24.22 -22.01
C THR A 366 1.20 -22.82 -22.57
N LEU A 367 1.57 -21.80 -21.80
CA LEU A 367 1.40 -20.40 -22.14
C LEU A 367 2.74 -19.67 -22.04
N CYS A 368 3.10 -18.96 -23.10
CA CYS A 368 4.29 -18.11 -23.11
C CYS A 368 3.87 -16.64 -23.03
N LEU A 369 4.34 -15.93 -22.00
CA LEU A 369 4.13 -14.49 -21.84
C LEU A 369 5.48 -13.79 -21.92
N PRO A 370 5.92 -13.36 -23.12
CA PRO A 370 7.30 -12.93 -23.35
C PRO A 370 7.63 -11.57 -22.76
N PHE A 371 6.63 -10.78 -22.36
CA PHE A 371 6.80 -9.43 -21.83
C PHE A 371 6.57 -9.33 -20.31
N LEU A 372 6.14 -10.41 -19.66
CA LEU A 372 5.83 -10.42 -18.23
C LEU A 372 7.12 -10.35 -17.42
N THR A 373 7.32 -9.25 -16.69
CA THR A 373 8.50 -8.99 -15.86
C THR A 373 8.25 -9.20 -14.38
N SER A 374 7.01 -9.00 -13.91
CA SER A 374 6.63 -9.21 -12.51
C SER A 374 5.40 -10.11 -12.39
N ILE A 375 5.49 -11.14 -11.55
CA ILE A 375 4.35 -11.98 -11.17
C ILE A 375 4.31 -12.18 -9.65
N GLY A 376 3.18 -11.82 -9.05
CA GLY A 376 2.89 -12.05 -7.64
C GLY A 376 1.68 -12.96 -7.47
N VAL A 377 1.83 -14.03 -6.70
CA VAL A 377 0.75 -15.00 -6.49
C VAL A 377 0.61 -15.32 -5.02
N THR A 378 -0.63 -15.21 -4.52
CA THR A 378 -1.02 -15.61 -3.17
C THR A 378 -2.13 -16.65 -3.24
N VAL A 379 -1.93 -17.80 -2.59
CA VAL A 379 -2.84 -18.94 -2.61
C VAL A 379 -3.46 -19.15 -1.23
N ASP A 380 -4.78 -19.34 -1.16
CA ASP A 380 -5.48 -19.60 0.10
C ASP A 380 -5.17 -21.03 0.62
N TYR A 381 -5.24 -21.23 1.94
CA TYR A 381 -4.73 -22.36 2.74
C TYR A 381 -4.75 -23.76 2.08
N THR A 382 -3.67 -24.54 2.34
CA THR A 382 -3.40 -25.96 1.95
C THR A 382 -2.99 -26.25 0.50
N LEU A 383 -2.92 -25.23 -0.37
CA LEU A 383 -2.77 -25.45 -1.81
C LEU A 383 -1.40 -25.00 -2.34
N THR A 384 -0.96 -25.64 -3.42
CA THR A 384 0.32 -25.38 -4.10
C THR A 384 0.07 -24.66 -5.42
N PRO A 385 0.86 -23.65 -5.82
CA PRO A 385 0.69 -22.93 -7.08
C PRO A 385 1.15 -23.73 -8.32
N GLN A 386 1.08 -25.06 -8.29
CA GLN A 386 1.67 -25.96 -9.28
C GLN A 386 1.24 -25.65 -10.72
N PHE A 387 -0.05 -25.35 -10.96
CA PHE A 387 -0.54 -25.03 -12.29
C PHE A 387 0.21 -23.86 -12.94
N LEU A 388 0.65 -22.87 -12.18
CA LEU A 388 1.42 -21.74 -12.71
C LEU A 388 2.79 -22.22 -13.16
N PHE A 389 3.42 -23.05 -12.35
CA PHE A 389 4.76 -23.56 -12.62
C PHE A 389 4.81 -24.62 -13.71
N ASP A 390 3.72 -25.33 -14.00
CA ASP A 390 3.71 -26.33 -15.08
C ASP A 390 3.33 -25.74 -16.44
N THR A 391 2.59 -24.63 -16.44
CA THR A 391 1.99 -24.09 -17.67
C THR A 391 2.73 -22.89 -18.22
N LEU A 392 3.31 -22.04 -17.37
CA LEU A 392 3.86 -20.77 -17.81
C LEU A 392 5.30 -20.88 -18.29
N THR A 393 5.63 -20.10 -19.31
CA THR A 393 6.99 -19.84 -19.80
C THR A 393 7.19 -18.33 -19.85
N LEU A 394 8.02 -17.79 -18.95
CA LEU A 394 8.13 -16.35 -18.68
C LEU A 394 9.58 -15.86 -18.91
N PRO A 395 10.04 -15.71 -20.16
CA PRO A 395 11.45 -15.44 -20.45
C PRO A 395 11.96 -14.07 -20.00
N ALA A 396 11.06 -13.08 -19.85
CA ALA A 396 11.40 -11.74 -19.38
C ALA A 396 11.24 -11.54 -17.86
N LEU A 397 10.92 -12.61 -17.11
CA LEU A 397 10.61 -12.49 -15.69
C LEU A 397 11.82 -12.02 -14.88
N LYS A 398 11.58 -11.03 -14.01
CA LYS A 398 12.55 -10.43 -13.10
C LYS A 398 12.11 -10.55 -11.64
N ASP A 399 10.82 -10.35 -11.40
CA ASP A 399 10.27 -10.27 -10.05
C ASP A 399 9.28 -11.41 -9.84
N LEU A 400 9.56 -12.26 -8.87
CA LEU A 400 8.69 -13.37 -8.51
C LEU A 400 8.30 -13.27 -7.03
N LEU A 401 7.00 -13.19 -6.76
CA LEU A 401 6.44 -13.35 -5.42
C LEU A 401 5.51 -14.55 -5.38
N VAL A 402 5.76 -15.43 -4.41
CA VAL A 402 4.92 -16.59 -4.12
C VAL A 402 4.60 -16.58 -2.63
N ASN A 403 3.31 -16.54 -2.32
CA ASN A 403 2.78 -16.72 -0.98
C ASN A 403 1.87 -17.95 -0.98
N CYS A 404 2.28 -19.00 -0.29
CA CYS A 404 1.49 -20.21 -0.15
C CYS A 404 1.81 -20.94 1.14
N HIS A 405 0.79 -21.52 1.78
CA HIS A 405 0.91 -22.30 3.00
C HIS A 405 0.93 -23.82 2.76
N GLY A 406 0.85 -24.27 1.50
CA GLY A 406 0.84 -25.69 1.12
C GLY A 406 2.25 -26.31 1.03
N ASP A 407 2.28 -27.58 0.61
CA ASP A 407 3.53 -28.30 0.33
C ASP A 407 4.26 -27.69 -0.87
N TRP A 408 5.60 -27.66 -0.82
CA TRP A 408 6.40 -27.14 -1.92
C TRP A 408 6.70 -28.22 -2.96
N ASP A 409 6.27 -28.02 -4.20
CA ASP A 409 6.65 -28.88 -5.32
C ASP A 409 7.87 -28.36 -6.06
N ARG A 410 9.04 -28.86 -5.65
CA ARG A 410 10.33 -28.57 -6.28
C ARG A 410 10.35 -28.92 -7.77
N GLN A 411 9.73 -30.02 -8.20
CA GLN A 411 9.87 -30.50 -9.58
C GLN A 411 9.20 -29.54 -10.54
N SER A 412 7.98 -29.11 -10.21
CA SER A 412 7.22 -28.15 -11.00
C SER A 412 7.93 -26.79 -11.06
N PHE A 413 8.44 -26.30 -9.93
CA PHE A 413 9.19 -25.04 -9.90
C PHE A 413 10.49 -25.09 -10.72
N MET A 414 11.27 -26.17 -10.61
CA MET A 414 12.48 -26.35 -11.43
C MET A 414 12.13 -26.45 -12.92
N GLY A 415 11.02 -27.10 -13.26
CA GLY A 415 10.48 -27.14 -14.62
C GLY A 415 10.18 -25.72 -15.13
N PHE A 416 9.53 -24.90 -14.32
CA PHE A 416 9.25 -23.49 -14.62
C PHE A 416 10.52 -22.68 -14.91
N ILE A 417 11.53 -22.75 -14.01
CA ILE A 417 12.79 -22.02 -14.17
C ILE A 417 13.53 -22.46 -15.43
N ASN A 418 13.62 -23.78 -15.68
CA ASN A 418 14.32 -24.32 -16.84
C ASN A 418 13.62 -23.97 -18.18
N ARG A 419 12.28 -23.97 -18.20
CA ARG A 419 11.52 -23.55 -19.40
C ARG A 419 11.63 -22.06 -19.65
N SER A 420 11.51 -21.25 -18.60
CA SER A 420 11.50 -19.79 -18.70
C SER A 420 12.89 -19.21 -18.96
N LYS A 421 13.95 -19.81 -18.41
CA LYS A 421 15.34 -19.30 -18.51
C LYS A 421 15.45 -17.81 -18.14
N CYS A 422 14.61 -17.37 -17.22
CA CYS A 422 14.53 -16.01 -16.77
C CYS A 422 15.74 -15.64 -15.90
N ARG A 423 15.94 -14.33 -15.69
CA ARG A 423 17.00 -13.80 -14.83
C ARG A 423 16.36 -13.01 -13.71
N LEU A 424 16.03 -13.70 -12.62
CA LEU A 424 15.36 -13.09 -11.49
C LEU A 424 16.26 -12.03 -10.83
N GLU A 425 15.70 -10.85 -10.62
CA GLU A 425 16.25 -9.73 -9.88
C GLU A 425 15.66 -9.68 -8.46
N SER A 426 14.42 -10.13 -8.28
CA SER A 426 13.72 -10.20 -6.98
C SER A 426 13.02 -11.55 -6.78
N LEU A 427 13.27 -12.19 -5.64
CA LEU A 427 12.65 -13.46 -5.23
C LEU A 427 12.03 -13.34 -3.83
N ASN A 428 10.70 -13.43 -3.77
CA ASN A 428 9.92 -13.22 -2.56
C ASN A 428 9.08 -14.46 -2.24
N PHE A 429 9.47 -15.21 -1.21
CA PHE A 429 8.79 -16.42 -0.75
C PHE A 429 8.19 -16.21 0.63
N TYR A 430 6.86 -16.33 0.72
CA TYR A 430 6.12 -16.18 1.96
C TYR A 430 5.40 -17.47 2.35
N TYR A 431 5.70 -17.97 3.54
CA TYR A 431 5.08 -19.13 4.18
C TYR A 431 5.26 -20.48 3.46
N LEU A 432 6.14 -20.55 2.45
CA LEU A 432 6.44 -21.77 1.71
C LEU A 432 7.02 -22.85 2.63
N SER A 433 6.57 -24.09 2.43
CA SER A 433 7.17 -25.29 3.03
C SER A 433 8.41 -25.77 2.23
N ILE A 434 9.36 -24.87 1.99
CA ILE A 434 10.60 -25.12 1.23
C ILE A 434 11.73 -25.58 2.17
N THR A 435 12.62 -26.46 1.69
CA THR A 435 13.83 -26.85 2.43
C THR A 435 14.99 -25.90 2.18
N GLU A 436 15.97 -25.85 3.09
CA GLU A 436 17.18 -25.04 2.87
C GLU A 436 17.94 -25.45 1.60
N ASP A 437 18.04 -26.76 1.32
CA ASP A 437 18.70 -27.28 0.11
C ASP A 437 18.02 -26.76 -1.17
N ASP A 438 16.68 -26.77 -1.20
CA ASP A 438 15.92 -26.25 -2.33
C ASP A 438 16.15 -24.76 -2.54
N LEU A 439 16.10 -23.98 -1.46
CA LEU A 439 16.36 -22.56 -1.51
C LEU A 439 17.78 -22.26 -2.00
N MET A 440 18.77 -22.99 -1.47
CA MET A 440 20.17 -22.86 -1.89
C MET A 440 20.36 -23.15 -3.38
N ASP A 441 19.69 -24.19 -3.91
CA ASP A 441 19.73 -24.50 -5.34
C ASP A 441 19.15 -23.35 -6.18
N TYR A 442 18.01 -22.76 -5.76
CA TYR A 442 17.40 -21.64 -6.46
C TYR A 442 18.27 -20.38 -6.44
N LEU A 443 18.89 -20.07 -5.30
CA LEU A 443 19.83 -18.95 -5.19
C LEU A 443 21.05 -19.15 -6.08
N SER A 444 21.59 -20.37 -6.14
CA SER A 444 22.76 -20.68 -6.98
C SER A 444 22.48 -20.50 -8.48
N MET A 445 21.27 -20.80 -8.94
CA MET A 445 20.88 -20.61 -10.36
C MET A 445 20.78 -19.14 -10.77
N HIS A 446 20.50 -18.24 -9.82
CA HIS A 446 20.28 -16.82 -10.07
C HIS A 446 21.35 -15.92 -9.43
N GLU A 447 22.50 -16.49 -9.05
CA GLU A 447 23.57 -15.77 -8.35
C GLU A 447 24.01 -14.49 -9.07
N GLY A 448 24.03 -14.49 -10.41
CA GLY A 448 24.50 -13.34 -11.19
C GLY A 448 23.51 -12.15 -11.27
N SER A 449 22.22 -12.35 -11.00
CA SER A 449 21.17 -11.35 -11.25
C SER A 449 20.43 -10.88 -10.00
N LEU A 450 20.38 -11.71 -8.95
CA LEU A 450 19.52 -11.46 -7.80
C LEU A 450 19.98 -10.24 -6.99
N ALA A 451 19.05 -9.32 -6.77
CA ALA A 451 19.23 -8.06 -6.05
C ALA A 451 18.37 -7.97 -4.78
N GLU A 452 17.26 -8.71 -4.73
CA GLU A 452 16.36 -8.78 -3.59
C GLU A 452 15.96 -10.22 -3.28
N VAL A 453 15.98 -10.56 -1.99
CA VAL A 453 15.45 -11.82 -1.46
C VAL A 453 14.59 -11.54 -0.24
N THR A 454 13.37 -12.04 -0.24
CA THR A 454 12.51 -12.09 0.94
C THR A 454 12.14 -13.52 1.23
N ILE A 455 12.36 -13.96 2.47
CA ILE A 455 12.00 -15.29 2.92
C ILE A 455 11.22 -15.16 4.23
N GLN A 456 9.98 -15.64 4.21
CA GLN A 456 9.18 -15.86 5.39
C GLN A 456 8.80 -17.33 5.50
N GLY A 457 9.01 -17.96 6.67
CA GLY A 457 8.78 -19.39 6.83
C GLY A 457 8.41 -19.78 8.25
N PRO A 458 7.48 -20.72 8.46
CA PRO A 458 6.92 -21.01 9.79
C PRO A 458 7.86 -21.80 10.74
N ARG A 459 9.11 -22.08 10.36
CA ARG A 459 9.94 -23.09 11.05
C ARG A 459 11.43 -22.81 11.16
N GLY A 460 11.94 -21.64 10.78
CA GLY A 460 13.37 -21.36 10.88
C GLY A 460 14.24 -22.42 10.15
N TYR A 461 14.39 -22.33 8.84
CA TYR A 461 15.15 -23.32 8.06
C TYR A 461 16.45 -22.76 7.46
N ILE A 462 16.72 -21.46 7.60
CA ILE A 462 17.98 -20.85 7.16
C ILE A 462 19.01 -21.05 8.26
N THR A 463 20.06 -21.82 7.95
CA THR A 463 21.16 -22.14 8.86
C THR A 463 22.44 -21.39 8.50
N ASP A 464 23.47 -21.55 9.32
CA ASP A 464 24.81 -21.01 9.06
C ASP A 464 25.35 -21.47 7.70
N ARG A 465 24.97 -22.65 7.21
CA ARG A 465 25.42 -23.21 5.94
C ARG A 465 25.05 -22.31 4.74
N MET A 466 23.82 -21.81 4.69
CA MET A 466 23.41 -20.89 3.64
C MET A 466 24.04 -19.51 3.82
N LEU A 467 24.13 -19.02 5.06
CA LEU A 467 24.71 -17.71 5.37
C LEU A 467 26.20 -17.65 5.03
N GLU A 468 26.96 -18.72 5.26
CA GLU A 468 28.37 -18.84 4.88
C GLU A 468 28.56 -18.67 3.37
N ARG A 469 27.69 -19.26 2.53
CA ARG A 469 27.74 -19.11 1.07
C ARG A 469 27.39 -17.70 0.61
N LEU A 470 26.55 -17.01 1.35
CA LEU A 470 26.23 -15.61 1.15
C LEU A 470 27.30 -14.68 1.74
N THR A 471 28.22 -15.16 2.57
CA THR A 471 29.23 -14.29 3.19
C THR A 471 30.43 -14.08 2.26
N ASP A 472 30.82 -12.82 2.06
CA ASP A 472 32.02 -12.48 1.31
C ASP A 472 33.27 -12.64 2.17
N ASN A 473 33.85 -13.84 2.14
CA ASN A 473 35.09 -14.16 2.85
C ASN A 473 36.37 -13.71 2.10
N GLY A 474 36.23 -13.13 0.91
CA GLY A 474 37.35 -12.68 0.07
C GLY A 474 38.16 -13.80 -0.59
N VAL A 475 37.80 -15.06 -0.39
CA VAL A 475 38.52 -16.24 -0.89
C VAL A 475 37.65 -17.03 -1.87
N ASP A 476 36.41 -17.34 -1.48
CA ASP A 476 35.48 -18.16 -2.24
C ASP A 476 34.52 -17.30 -3.09
N PRO A 477 34.00 -17.85 -4.21
CA PRO A 477 32.92 -17.21 -4.95
C PRO A 477 31.68 -17.02 -4.06
N VAL A 478 31.28 -15.76 -3.89
CA VAL A 478 30.11 -15.37 -3.10
C VAL A 478 28.86 -15.56 -3.91
N TRP A 479 27.85 -16.21 -3.33
CA TRP A 479 26.54 -16.35 -3.96
C TRP A 479 25.78 -15.03 -3.96
N CYS A 480 25.06 -14.74 -5.05
CA CYS A 480 24.23 -13.54 -5.17
C CYS A 480 24.98 -12.24 -4.79
N PRO A 481 26.14 -11.91 -5.39
CA PRO A 481 26.96 -10.76 -5.02
C PRO A 481 26.32 -9.40 -5.32
N ASN A 482 25.14 -9.37 -5.95
CA ASN A 482 24.39 -8.16 -6.27
C ASN A 482 23.22 -7.88 -5.31
N LEU A 483 23.04 -8.70 -4.25
CA LEU A 483 21.98 -8.47 -3.25
C LEU A 483 22.14 -7.11 -2.57
N GLN A 484 21.08 -6.33 -2.64
CA GLN A 484 20.93 -5.02 -2.01
C GLN A 484 19.86 -5.05 -0.90
N ILE A 485 18.87 -5.93 -1.01
CA ILE A 485 17.73 -6.04 -0.08
C ILE A 485 17.60 -7.50 0.35
N VAL A 486 17.58 -7.73 1.67
CA VAL A 486 17.36 -9.05 2.24
C VAL A 486 16.36 -8.93 3.38
N ALA A 487 15.24 -9.64 3.27
CA ALA A 487 14.19 -9.65 4.27
C ALA A 487 13.99 -11.07 4.79
N LEU A 488 14.11 -11.27 6.11
CA LEU A 488 14.05 -12.58 6.75
C LEU A 488 13.06 -12.52 7.91
N TYR A 489 11.97 -13.28 7.78
CA TYR A 489 10.85 -13.28 8.72
C TYR A 489 10.59 -14.69 9.23
N GLU A 490 10.86 -14.97 10.51
CA GLU A 490 10.66 -16.29 11.14
C GLU A 490 11.45 -17.43 10.44
N ALA A 491 12.40 -17.07 9.56
CA ALA A 491 13.08 -17.99 8.66
C ALA A 491 14.44 -18.47 9.20
N LEU A 492 14.94 -17.87 10.29
CA LEU A 492 16.28 -18.13 10.82
C LEU A 492 16.33 -19.30 11.81
N ASN A 493 17.36 -20.13 11.66
CA ASN A 493 17.82 -21.13 12.62
C ASN A 493 19.35 -21.25 12.51
N CYS A 494 20.01 -20.14 12.81
CA CYS A 494 21.45 -19.95 12.68
C CYS A 494 22.09 -19.58 14.02
N SER A 495 23.42 -19.60 14.06
CA SER A 495 24.16 -19.14 15.23
C SER A 495 24.01 -17.62 15.40
N PRO A 496 23.95 -17.10 16.64
CA PRO A 496 23.87 -15.66 16.89
C PRO A 496 25.03 -14.90 16.25
N GLY A 497 24.73 -13.89 15.44
CA GLY A 497 25.68 -13.01 14.76
C GLY A 497 26.07 -13.46 13.36
N SER A 498 25.64 -14.64 12.92
CA SER A 498 25.92 -15.13 11.57
C SER A 498 25.30 -14.23 10.49
N VAL A 499 24.10 -13.70 10.72
CA VAL A 499 23.44 -12.80 9.77
C VAL A 499 24.14 -11.45 9.76
N ALA A 500 24.52 -10.92 10.93
CA ALA A 500 25.29 -9.70 11.03
C ALA A 500 26.68 -9.81 10.36
N GLN A 501 27.35 -10.97 10.47
CA GLN A 501 28.61 -11.24 9.77
C GLN A 501 28.42 -11.24 8.24
N MET A 502 27.40 -11.95 7.76
CA MET A 502 27.06 -11.98 6.34
C MET A 502 26.79 -10.57 5.81
N ALA A 503 25.94 -9.80 6.50
CA ALA A 503 25.62 -8.43 6.13
C ALA A 503 26.86 -7.53 6.12
N ARG A 504 27.66 -7.54 7.19
CA ARG A 504 28.89 -6.75 7.31
C ARG A 504 29.88 -7.03 6.18
N SER A 505 29.99 -8.27 5.73
CA SER A 505 30.88 -8.66 4.62
C SER A 505 30.50 -8.00 3.28
N ARG A 506 29.23 -7.57 3.13
CA ARG A 506 28.64 -7.02 1.90
C ARG A 506 28.45 -5.50 1.94
N LEU A 507 28.80 -4.84 3.04
CA LEU A 507 28.79 -3.39 3.15
C LEU A 507 30.06 -2.81 2.53
N ASP A 508 29.98 -1.57 2.03
CA ASP A 508 31.15 -0.86 1.53
C ASP A 508 32.14 -0.66 2.68
N THR A 509 33.34 -1.22 2.52
CA THR A 509 34.45 -0.98 3.46
C THR A 509 35.44 -0.03 2.81
N PRO A 510 35.94 0.99 3.53
CA PRO A 510 36.81 2.04 2.97
C PRO A 510 38.14 1.53 2.38
N ASN A 511 38.48 0.25 2.55
CA ASN A 511 39.70 -0.38 2.07
C ASN A 511 39.50 -1.35 0.88
N ARG A 512 38.30 -1.49 0.30
CA ARG A 512 38.12 -2.32 -0.90
C ARG A 512 38.69 -1.61 -2.13
N GLY A 513 39.75 -2.19 -2.69
CA GLY A 513 40.31 -1.76 -3.99
C GLY A 513 39.30 -1.89 -5.14
N PRO A 514 39.59 -1.33 -6.32
CA PRO A 514 38.65 -1.18 -7.44
C PRO A 514 38.39 -2.50 -8.21
N THR A 515 38.11 -3.59 -7.52
CA THR A 515 37.83 -4.90 -8.12
C THR A 515 36.34 -5.22 -8.08
N LEU A 516 35.74 -5.24 -9.28
CA LEU A 516 34.33 -5.46 -9.63
C LEU A 516 33.32 -4.54 -8.94
N ARG A 517 32.53 -3.81 -9.75
CA ARG A 517 31.34 -3.03 -9.35
C ARG A 517 30.25 -3.95 -8.76
N ARG A 518 30.48 -4.52 -7.58
CA ARG A 518 29.45 -5.23 -6.81
C ARG A 518 28.53 -4.19 -6.18
N LYS A 519 27.23 -4.45 -6.23
CA LYS A 519 26.25 -3.65 -5.49
C LYS A 519 26.34 -4.05 -4.01
N THR A 520 26.34 -3.05 -3.14
CA THR A 520 26.41 -3.28 -1.69
C THR A 520 25.05 -3.58 -1.10
N LEU A 521 25.04 -4.34 0.00
CA LEU A 521 23.83 -4.54 0.78
C LEU A 521 23.38 -3.19 1.37
N ARG A 522 22.10 -2.85 1.21
CA ARG A 522 21.54 -1.54 1.58
C ARG A 522 20.45 -1.67 2.62
N ILE A 523 19.60 -2.69 2.49
CA ILE A 523 18.42 -2.88 3.34
C ILE A 523 18.41 -4.30 3.91
N MET A 524 18.13 -4.38 5.21
CA MET A 524 17.78 -5.62 5.89
C MET A 524 16.43 -5.45 6.58
N GLU A 525 15.54 -6.45 6.46
CA GLU A 525 14.22 -6.42 7.07
C GLU A 525 13.97 -7.64 7.98
N PHE A 526 13.36 -7.39 9.15
CA PHE A 526 13.08 -8.39 10.18
C PHE A 526 11.79 -8.08 10.96
N TYR A 527 11.28 -9.08 11.68
CA TYR A 527 10.47 -8.81 12.86
C TYR A 527 11.35 -8.30 14.01
N SER A 528 10.83 -7.39 14.82
CA SER A 528 11.58 -6.71 15.89
C SER A 528 12.03 -7.64 17.01
N ASN A 529 11.44 -8.83 17.11
CA ASN A 529 11.76 -9.87 18.09
C ASN A 529 12.81 -10.87 17.59
N GLU A 530 13.30 -10.75 16.36
CA GLU A 530 14.34 -11.63 15.82
C GLU A 530 15.66 -11.48 16.60
N ILE A 531 16.34 -12.60 16.85
CA ILE A 531 17.53 -12.65 17.72
C ILE A 531 18.72 -11.83 17.19
N GLU A 532 18.79 -11.64 15.87
CA GLU A 532 19.88 -10.93 15.20
C GLU A 532 19.74 -9.40 15.24
N VAL A 533 18.55 -8.88 15.60
CA VAL A 533 18.24 -7.44 15.48
C VAL A 533 19.23 -6.57 16.23
N GLU A 534 19.69 -6.99 17.42
CA GLU A 534 20.58 -6.17 18.24
C GLU A 534 21.97 -6.02 17.60
N GLN A 535 22.51 -7.09 17.01
CA GLN A 535 23.79 -7.06 16.31
C GLN A 535 23.67 -6.31 14.97
N MET A 536 22.51 -6.38 14.31
CA MET A 536 22.23 -5.66 13.07
C MET A 536 22.18 -4.14 13.28
N LYS A 537 21.78 -3.64 14.47
CA LYS A 537 21.76 -2.20 14.77
C LYS A 537 23.15 -1.57 14.64
N GLU A 538 24.22 -2.28 15.00
CA GLU A 538 25.60 -1.79 14.86
C GLU A 538 25.98 -1.50 13.39
N LEU A 539 25.34 -2.19 12.45
CA LEU A 539 25.62 -2.01 11.02
C LEU A 539 24.98 -0.77 10.42
N LYS A 540 24.08 -0.09 11.16
CA LYS A 540 23.54 1.20 10.74
C LYS A 540 24.65 2.23 10.54
N ASP A 541 25.70 2.22 11.34
CA ASP A 541 26.82 3.17 11.18
C ASP A 541 27.63 2.92 9.89
N HIS A 542 27.45 1.75 9.28
CA HIS A 542 28.09 1.35 8.02
C HIS A 542 27.18 1.51 6.79
N GLY A 543 26.12 2.31 6.91
CA GLY A 543 25.20 2.63 5.81
C GLY A 543 24.02 1.67 5.66
N LEU A 544 23.92 0.60 6.44
CA LEU A 544 22.76 -0.28 6.38
C LEU A 544 21.50 0.44 6.87
N VAL A 545 20.38 0.26 6.16
CA VAL A 545 19.05 0.61 6.65
C VAL A 545 18.37 -0.66 7.18
N LEU A 546 17.90 -0.60 8.42
CA LEU A 546 17.20 -1.71 9.07
C LEU A 546 15.71 -1.38 9.16
N ILE A 547 14.88 -2.17 8.47
CA ILE A 547 13.42 -2.07 8.53
C ILE A 547 12.93 -3.13 9.51
N LEU A 548 12.21 -2.70 10.54
CA LEU A 548 11.69 -3.60 11.57
C LEU A 548 10.16 -3.55 11.56
N TYR A 549 9.55 -4.70 11.74
CA TYR A 549 8.12 -4.85 11.93
C TYR A 549 7.84 -5.40 13.32
N ASP A 550 6.82 -4.88 14.00
CA ASP A 550 6.39 -5.44 15.27
C ASP A 550 5.66 -6.79 15.08
N GLN A 551 5.28 -7.42 16.18
CA GLN A 551 4.54 -8.68 16.19
C GLN A 551 3.14 -8.62 15.54
N ASN A 552 2.62 -7.41 15.29
CA ASN A 552 1.36 -7.21 14.58
C ASN A 552 1.59 -6.99 13.08
N GLY A 553 2.84 -7.00 12.61
CA GLY A 553 3.22 -6.67 11.24
C GLY A 553 3.23 -5.17 10.95
N GLU A 554 3.16 -4.32 11.98
CA GLU A 554 3.24 -2.87 11.82
C GLU A 554 4.69 -2.42 11.76
N ARG A 555 5.03 -1.58 10.79
CA ARG A 555 6.39 -1.09 10.61
C ARG A 555 6.78 -0.18 11.79
N VAL A 556 7.92 -0.46 12.39
CA VAL A 556 8.55 0.44 13.37
C VAL A 556 8.93 1.74 12.64
N PRO A 557 8.52 2.92 13.15
CA PRO A 557 8.74 4.18 12.45
C PRO A 557 10.22 4.45 12.13
N PHE A 558 10.49 4.91 10.91
CA PHE A 558 11.83 5.31 10.50
C PHE A 558 12.35 6.52 11.27
N THR A 559 13.65 6.52 11.54
CA THR A 559 14.33 7.75 11.95
C THR A 559 14.52 8.68 10.75
N LYS A 560 14.83 9.95 11.00
CA LYS A 560 15.13 10.90 9.92
C LYS A 560 16.32 10.45 9.06
N ASP A 561 17.32 9.82 9.68
CA ASP A 561 18.51 9.30 9.00
C ASP A 561 18.16 8.11 8.10
N ASP A 562 17.31 7.17 8.58
CA ASP A 562 16.83 6.05 7.76
C ASP A 562 16.11 6.57 6.50
N MET A 563 15.24 7.57 6.63
CA MET A 563 14.52 8.19 5.51
C MET A 563 15.46 8.90 4.52
N GLU A 564 16.46 9.62 5.01
CA GLU A 564 17.41 10.33 4.16
C GLU A 564 18.29 9.36 3.36
N ARG A 565 18.72 8.26 3.99
CA ARG A 565 19.48 7.20 3.32
C ARG A 565 18.66 6.43 2.31
N LEU A 566 17.42 6.08 2.62
CA LEU A 566 16.54 5.41 1.66
C LEU A 566 16.34 6.26 0.40
N ARG A 567 16.12 7.57 0.56
CA ARG A 567 16.06 8.53 -0.55
C ARG A 567 17.36 8.61 -1.34
N GLN A 568 18.51 8.58 -0.66
CA GLN A 568 19.81 8.54 -1.32
C GLN A 568 19.95 7.26 -2.14
N TYR A 569 19.64 6.09 -1.57
CA TYR A 569 19.75 4.82 -2.26
C TYR A 569 18.82 4.71 -3.46
N GLN A 570 17.60 5.24 -3.38
CA GLN A 570 16.71 5.35 -4.54
C GLN A 570 17.34 6.21 -5.65
N LYS A 571 17.95 7.36 -5.31
CA LYS A 571 18.68 8.19 -6.30
C LYS A 571 19.87 7.48 -6.92
N GLU A 572 20.51 6.58 -6.19
CA GLU A 572 21.59 5.72 -6.68
C GLU A 572 21.08 4.50 -7.48
N GLY A 573 19.76 4.37 -7.67
CA GLY A 573 19.14 3.31 -8.45
C GLY A 573 18.77 2.05 -7.66
N LEU A 574 18.62 2.14 -6.33
CA LEU A 574 17.95 1.10 -5.56
C LEU A 574 16.47 1.05 -5.97
N VAL A 575 16.05 -0.12 -6.44
CA VAL A 575 14.64 -0.40 -6.72
C VAL A 575 14.09 -1.05 -5.45
N LEU A 576 13.04 -0.45 -4.89
CA LEU A 576 12.27 -1.08 -3.82
C LEU A 576 11.09 -1.79 -4.46
N HIS A 577 10.74 -2.95 -3.93
CA HIS A 577 9.50 -3.62 -4.31
C HIS A 577 8.42 -3.30 -3.29
N SER A 578 7.20 -3.12 -3.77
CA SER A 578 6.04 -3.01 -2.90
C SER A 578 5.20 -4.26 -3.05
N TYR A 579 4.61 -4.68 -1.94
CA TYR A 579 3.50 -5.60 -1.94
C TYR A 579 2.28 -4.91 -1.33
N ALA A 580 1.45 -4.33 -2.18
CA ALA A 580 0.24 -3.66 -1.70
C ALA A 580 -0.92 -3.90 -2.68
N SER A 581 -2.15 -3.99 -2.16
CA SER A 581 -3.35 -4.33 -2.92
C SER A 581 -3.62 -3.38 -4.10
N GLN A 582 -3.22 -2.11 -3.98
CA GLN A 582 -3.44 -1.08 -5.02
C GLN A 582 -2.44 -1.10 -6.18
N ILE A 583 -1.21 -1.56 -5.95
CA ILE A 583 -0.12 -1.55 -6.94
C ILE A 583 0.35 -2.95 -7.31
N GLY A 584 -0.15 -3.97 -6.60
CA GLY A 584 0.28 -5.34 -6.75
C GLY A 584 1.68 -5.56 -6.20
N PHE A 585 2.31 -6.61 -6.69
CA PHE A 585 3.72 -6.90 -6.48
C PHE A 585 4.55 -6.37 -7.66
N GLY A 586 5.61 -5.64 -7.35
CA GLY A 586 6.58 -5.19 -8.33
C GLY A 586 7.40 -4.00 -7.84
N PRO A 587 8.30 -3.50 -8.71
CA PRO A 587 9.12 -2.34 -8.41
C PRO A 587 8.24 -1.09 -8.21
N THR A 588 8.54 -0.33 -7.16
CA THR A 588 7.84 0.90 -6.82
C THR A 588 8.81 2.09 -6.80
N GLU A 589 8.37 3.18 -7.42
CA GLU A 589 8.99 4.50 -7.25
C GLU A 589 8.31 5.32 -6.14
N SER A 590 7.26 4.77 -5.52
CA SER A 590 6.46 5.50 -4.55
C SER A 590 7.22 5.70 -3.25
N GLU A 591 7.47 6.96 -2.89
CA GLU A 591 7.89 7.32 -1.52
C GLU A 591 6.82 6.95 -0.48
N ASP A 592 5.58 6.61 -0.85
CA ASP A 592 4.56 6.14 0.11
C ASP A 592 4.95 4.78 0.77
N VAL A 593 5.94 4.07 0.22
CA VAL A 593 6.54 2.86 0.81
C VAL A 593 7.63 3.18 1.84
N LEU A 594 8.20 4.40 1.78
CA LEU A 594 9.07 4.96 2.82
C LEU A 594 8.21 5.51 3.96
#